data_AF-A0A557WUT8-F1
#
_entry.id   AF-A0A557WUT8-F1
#
_cell.length_a   1.000
_cell.length_b   1.000
_cell.length_c   1.000
_cell.angle_alpha   90.00
_cell.angle_beta   90.00
_cell.angle_gamma   90.00
#
_symmetry.space_group_name_H-M   'P 1'
#
loop_
_entity.id
_entity.type
_entity.pdbx_description
1 polymer ?
#
loop_
_entity_poly.entity_id
_entity_poly.type
_entity_poly.pdbx_seq_one_letter_code
_entity_poly.pdbx_strand_id
1 'polypeptide(L)'
;TPPSLGEVADIVRRHGRLLATHFGEDKAMRDIRKHVAWYLHGFPAGSELRRALAMVKTLDELDSLLDRLDGAVPFPEAATGPRGRQGSPARVALPDGWLNDPDDCTVPAGADVMHSGG
;
A
#
# COMPACT_ATOMS: atom_id res chain seq x y z
N THR A 1 5.78 6.41 20.08
CA THR A 1 6.55 5.16 19.87
C THR A 1 6.00 4.47 18.64
N PRO A 2 6.84 3.83 17.80
CA PRO A 2 6.36 2.99 16.69
C PRO A 2 5.47 1.83 17.20
N PRO A 3 4.48 1.37 16.41
CA PRO A 3 3.53 0.35 16.85
C PRO A 3 4.15 -1.05 16.90
N SER A 4 3.77 -1.88 17.87
CA SER A 4 4.08 -3.32 17.86
C SER A 4 3.37 -4.05 16.73
N LEU A 5 3.75 -5.31 16.47
CA LEU A 5 3.06 -6.14 15.49
C LEU A 5 1.59 -6.37 15.88
N GLY A 6 1.27 -6.43 17.17
CA GLY A 6 -0.11 -6.54 17.65
C GLY A 6 -0.92 -5.28 17.33
N GLU A 7 -0.36 -4.09 17.58
CA GLU A 7 -1.01 -2.83 17.24
C GLU A 7 -1.17 -2.67 15.71
N VAL A 8 -0.20 -3.13 14.93
CA VAL A 8 -0.31 -3.21 13.46
C VAL A 8 -1.45 -4.15 13.06
N ALA A 9 -1.55 -5.33 13.68
CA ALA A 9 -2.64 -6.28 13.40
C ALA A 9 -4.02 -5.66 13.68
N ASP A 10 -4.18 -4.93 14.79
CA ASP A 10 -5.42 -4.22 15.11
C ASP A 10 -5.76 -3.13 14.10
N ILE A 11 -4.73 -2.43 13.57
CA ILE A 11 -4.91 -1.46 12.49
C ILE A 11 -5.39 -2.16 11.21
N VAL A 12 -4.79 -3.30 10.82
CA VAL A 12 -5.25 -4.09 9.66
C VAL A 12 -6.68 -4.56 9.86
N ARG A 13 -7.01 -5.06 11.05
CA ARG A 13 -8.36 -5.52 11.42
C ARG A 13 -9.40 -4.40 11.31
N ARG A 14 -9.08 -3.23 11.84
CA ARG A 14 -9.94 -2.04 11.73
C ARG A 14 -10.10 -1.61 10.28
N HIS A 15 -9.03 -1.61 9.49
CA HIS A 15 -9.07 -1.26 8.08
C HIS A 15 -9.98 -2.22 7.29
N GLY A 16 -9.83 -3.53 7.49
CA GLY A 16 -10.68 -4.54 6.85
C GLY A 16 -12.16 -4.33 7.15
N ARG A 17 -12.50 -4.10 8.43
CA ARG A 17 -13.89 -3.82 8.85
C ARG A 17 -14.44 -2.54 8.21
N LEU A 18 -13.66 -1.46 8.20
CA LEU A 18 -14.08 -0.19 7.59
C LEU A 18 -14.32 -0.31 6.08
N LEU A 19 -13.44 -1.03 5.37
CA LEU A 19 -13.64 -1.32 3.95
C LEU A 19 -14.90 -2.18 3.73
N ALA A 20 -15.13 -3.18 4.57
CA ALA A 20 -16.30 -4.05 4.46
C ALA A 20 -17.60 -3.30 4.72
N THR A 21 -17.63 -2.40 5.71
CA THR A 21 -18.77 -1.50 5.95
C THR A 21 -19.09 -0.63 4.73
N HIS A 22 -18.07 -0.17 4.01
CA HIS A 22 -18.27 0.78 2.90
C HIS A 22 -18.50 0.11 1.54
N PHE A 23 -17.83 -1.00 1.26
CA PHE A 23 -17.81 -1.65 -0.07
C PHE A 23 -18.35 -3.09 -0.07
N GLY A 24 -18.73 -3.64 1.08
CA GLY A 24 -19.00 -5.06 1.24
C GLY A 24 -17.73 -5.89 1.41
N GLU A 25 -17.87 -7.06 2.04
CA GLU A 25 -16.75 -7.89 2.49
C GLU A 25 -15.86 -8.40 1.36
N ASP A 26 -16.44 -8.93 0.27
CA ASP A 26 -15.65 -9.48 -0.85
C ASP A 26 -14.69 -8.44 -1.44
N LYS A 27 -15.18 -7.23 -1.71
CA LYS A 27 -14.36 -6.14 -2.23
C LYS A 27 -13.35 -5.68 -1.19
N ALA A 28 -13.74 -5.57 0.07
CA ALA A 28 -12.85 -5.19 1.16
C ALA A 28 -11.64 -6.12 1.27
N MET A 29 -11.84 -7.44 1.20
CA MET A 29 -10.75 -8.40 1.30
C MET A 29 -9.82 -8.30 0.09
N ARG A 30 -10.34 -8.12 -1.13
CA ARG A 30 -9.51 -7.84 -2.31
C ARG A 30 -8.66 -6.58 -2.16
N ASP A 31 -9.19 -5.54 -1.52
CA ASP A 31 -8.44 -4.30 -1.28
C ASP A 31 -7.42 -4.45 -0.14
N ILE A 32 -7.74 -5.18 0.93
CA ILE A 32 -6.78 -5.47 2.02
C ILE A 32 -5.56 -6.23 1.52
N ARG A 33 -5.73 -7.22 0.62
CA ARG A 33 -4.61 -8.01 0.06
C ARG A 33 -3.50 -7.14 -0.54
N LYS A 34 -3.83 -5.97 -1.08
CA LYS A 34 -2.87 -5.00 -1.64
C LYS A 34 -1.94 -4.39 -0.58
N HIS A 35 -2.38 -4.34 0.67
CA HIS A 35 -1.71 -3.64 1.76
C HIS A 35 -0.91 -4.56 2.68
N VAL A 36 -1.19 -5.88 2.68
CA VAL A 36 -0.58 -6.86 3.60
C VAL A 36 0.95 -6.80 3.57
N ALA A 37 1.54 -6.73 2.38
CA ALA A 37 3.00 -6.69 2.22
C ALA A 37 3.62 -5.43 2.87
N TRP A 38 2.89 -4.31 2.87
CA TRP A 38 3.34 -3.05 3.47
C TRP A 38 3.22 -3.09 4.99
N TYR A 39 2.11 -3.58 5.53
CA TYR A 39 1.93 -3.70 6.98
C TYR A 39 2.96 -4.62 7.64
N LEU A 40 3.28 -5.73 6.98
CA LEU A 40 4.21 -6.73 7.51
C LEU A 40 5.66 -6.48 7.09
N HIS A 41 5.97 -5.36 6.43
CA HIS A 41 7.35 -5.09 6.00
C HIS A 41 8.30 -5.05 7.22
N GLY A 42 9.45 -5.72 7.12
CA GLY A 42 10.41 -5.87 8.22
C GLY A 42 10.00 -6.82 9.36
N PHE A 43 8.70 -7.12 9.55
CA PHE A 43 8.24 -7.99 10.63
C PHE A 43 8.46 -9.49 10.36
N PRO A 44 8.73 -10.30 11.40
CA PRO A 44 8.94 -11.74 11.30
C PRO A 44 7.60 -12.52 11.22
N ALA A 45 6.79 -12.25 10.21
CA ALA A 45 5.47 -12.91 10.05
C ALA A 45 5.53 -14.31 9.41
N GLY A 46 6.69 -14.76 8.88
CA GLY A 46 6.81 -16.04 8.16
C GLY A 46 6.19 -16.04 6.75
N SER A 47 6.69 -16.91 5.86
CA SER A 47 6.25 -16.94 4.45
C SER A 47 4.84 -17.50 4.27
N GLU A 48 4.47 -18.51 5.05
CA GLU A 48 3.16 -19.15 5.00
C GLU A 48 2.04 -18.18 5.39
N LEU A 49 2.19 -17.49 6.53
CA LEU A 49 1.18 -16.56 7.03
C LEU A 49 1.03 -15.34 6.13
N ARG A 50 2.15 -14.81 5.59
CA ARG A 50 2.12 -13.76 4.55
C ARG A 50 1.31 -14.19 3.34
N ARG A 51 1.52 -15.42 2.86
CA ARG A 51 0.78 -15.98 1.71
C ARG A 51 -0.72 -16.13 2.03
N ALA A 52 -1.05 -16.61 3.23
CA ALA A 52 -2.44 -16.74 3.65
C ALA A 52 -3.15 -15.38 3.71
N LEU A 53 -2.54 -14.38 4.37
CA LEU A 53 -3.08 -13.02 4.45
C LEU A 53 -3.21 -12.36 3.06
N ALA A 54 -2.27 -12.62 2.14
CA ALA A 54 -2.36 -12.14 0.76
C ALA A 54 -3.50 -12.77 -0.07
N MET A 55 -4.13 -13.83 0.44
CA MET A 55 -5.22 -14.56 -0.24
C MET A 55 -6.55 -14.54 0.54
N VAL A 56 -6.60 -13.85 1.68
CA VAL A 56 -7.74 -13.80 2.61
C VAL A 56 -9.06 -13.41 1.93
N LYS A 57 -10.16 -14.06 2.29
CA LYS A 57 -11.47 -13.93 1.63
C LYS A 57 -12.59 -13.42 2.53
N THR A 58 -12.45 -13.53 3.84
CA THR A 58 -13.46 -13.05 4.81
C THR A 58 -12.81 -12.29 5.97
N LEU A 59 -13.59 -11.50 6.69
CA LEU A 59 -13.19 -10.84 7.93
C LEU A 59 -12.83 -11.87 9.01
N ASP A 60 -13.61 -12.95 9.14
CA ASP A 60 -13.32 -14.01 10.11
C ASP A 60 -11.99 -14.71 9.81
N GLU A 61 -11.68 -14.94 8.52
CA GLU A 61 -10.39 -15.49 8.11
C GLU A 61 -9.26 -14.47 8.37
N LEU A 62 -9.48 -13.19 8.07
CA LEU A 62 -8.53 -12.13 8.39
C LEU A 62 -8.23 -12.10 9.89
N ASP A 63 -9.27 -12.15 10.72
CA ASP A 63 -9.16 -12.14 12.17
C ASP A 63 -8.35 -13.33 12.66
N SER A 64 -8.70 -14.54 12.21
CA SER A 64 -8.03 -15.78 12.59
C SER A 64 -6.56 -15.81 12.17
N LEU A 65 -6.22 -15.23 11.01
CA LEU A 65 -4.85 -15.15 10.53
C LEU A 65 -4.03 -14.10 11.30
N LEU A 66 -4.62 -12.95 11.63
CA LEU A 66 -3.97 -11.92 12.42
C LEU A 66 -3.67 -12.39 13.85
N ASP A 67 -4.54 -13.20 14.44
CA ASP A 67 -4.35 -13.77 15.79
C ASP A 67 -3.16 -14.74 15.88
N ARG A 68 -2.65 -15.23 14.74
CA ARG A 68 -1.43 -16.06 14.68
C ARG A 68 -0.14 -15.26 14.76
N LEU A 69 -0.18 -13.93 14.68
CA LEU A 69 1.00 -13.07 14.78
C LEU A 69 1.44 -12.96 16.24
N ASP A 70 2.76 -12.91 16.46
CA ASP A 70 3.31 -12.57 17.78
C ASP A 70 3.15 -11.07 18.03
N GLY A 71 2.12 -10.69 18.78
CA GLY A 71 1.78 -9.30 19.04
C GLY A 71 2.81 -8.53 19.88
N ALA A 72 3.71 -9.23 20.59
CA ALA A 72 4.74 -8.62 21.42
C ALA A 72 5.95 -8.13 20.60
N VAL A 73 6.05 -8.51 19.32
CA VAL A 73 7.15 -8.12 18.46
C VAL A 73 7.16 -6.59 18.31
N PRO A 74 8.26 -5.90 18.70
CA PRO A 74 8.36 -4.46 18.54
C PRO A 74 8.51 -4.09 17.06
N PHE A 75 8.26 -2.83 16.75
CA PHE A 75 8.49 -2.32 15.39
C PHE A 75 9.95 -2.55 14.95
N PRO A 76 10.19 -3.22 13.82
CA PRO A 76 11.54 -3.62 13.42
C PRO A 76 12.30 -2.45 12.82
N GLU A 77 13.59 -2.32 13.16
CA GLU A 77 14.48 -1.34 12.52
C GLU A 77 14.54 -1.54 10.99
N ALA A 78 14.45 -2.79 10.53
CA ALA A 78 14.42 -3.12 9.10
C ALA A 78 13.20 -2.56 8.34
N ALA A 79 12.15 -2.12 9.04
CA ALA A 79 11.02 -1.41 8.43
C ALA A 79 11.25 0.11 8.34
N THR A 80 12.38 0.61 8.84
CA THR A 80 12.79 2.01 8.71
C THR A 80 13.68 2.20 7.48
N GLY A 81 13.63 3.41 6.91
CA GLY A 81 14.49 3.79 5.78
C GLY A 81 13.73 4.33 4.56
N PRO A 82 14.46 4.74 3.52
CA PRO A 82 13.89 5.32 2.31
C PRO A 82 13.02 4.30 1.56
N ARG A 83 11.78 4.68 1.24
CA ARG A 83 10.88 3.90 0.37
C ARG A 83 10.87 4.50 -1.04
N GLY A 84 10.81 3.65 -2.06
CA GLY A 84 10.75 4.07 -3.47
C GLY A 84 12.10 4.02 -4.19
N ARG A 85 12.15 4.62 -5.39
CA ARG A 85 13.38 4.65 -6.21
C ARG A 85 14.46 5.43 -5.49
N GLN A 86 15.56 4.76 -5.19
CA GLN A 86 16.76 5.40 -4.66
C GLN A 86 17.64 5.90 -5.83
N GLY A 87 18.20 7.10 -5.69
CA GLY A 87 19.03 7.75 -6.72
C GLY A 87 18.65 9.20 -6.97
N SER A 88 19.35 9.86 -7.89
CA SER A 88 19.08 11.26 -8.22
C SER A 88 17.72 11.43 -8.91
N PRO A 89 17.00 12.54 -8.65
CA PRO A 89 15.78 12.87 -9.36
C PRO A 89 16.02 12.86 -10.87
N ALA A 90 15.05 12.36 -11.64
CA ALA A 90 15.07 12.59 -13.07
C ALA A 90 14.89 14.09 -13.34
N ARG A 91 15.55 14.63 -14.36
CA ARG A 91 15.29 15.99 -14.81
C ARG A 91 13.90 16.00 -15.43
N VAL A 92 12.95 16.61 -14.73
CA VAL A 92 11.60 16.84 -15.27
C VAL A 92 11.66 18.07 -16.17
N ALA A 93 11.26 17.91 -17.43
CA ALA A 93 11.07 19.03 -18.35
C ALA A 93 9.57 19.21 -18.61
N LEU A 94 9.13 20.46 -18.63
CA LEU A 94 7.78 20.79 -19.08
C LEU A 94 7.75 20.74 -20.61
N PRO A 95 6.60 20.41 -21.22
CA PRO A 95 6.42 20.60 -22.66
C PRO A 95 6.70 22.05 -23.07
N ASP A 96 7.20 22.23 -24.28
CA ASP A 96 7.47 23.57 -24.83
C ASP A 96 6.21 24.44 -24.78
N GLY A 97 6.35 25.66 -24.27
CA GLY A 97 5.27 26.64 -24.18
C GLY A 97 4.33 26.49 -22.98
N TRP A 98 4.47 25.46 -22.14
CA TRP A 98 3.60 25.26 -20.97
C TRP A 98 3.59 26.45 -19.99
N LEU A 99 4.74 27.11 -19.78
CA LEU A 99 4.84 28.27 -18.88
C LEU A 99 4.23 29.55 -19.46
N ASN A 100 3.81 29.56 -20.73
CA ASN A 100 3.17 30.73 -21.32
C ASN A 100 1.75 30.92 -20.77
N ASP A 101 1.04 29.81 -20.49
CA ASP A 101 -0.27 29.80 -19.85
C ASP A 101 -0.53 28.43 -19.19
N PRO A 102 -0.25 28.28 -17.88
CA PRO A 102 -0.49 27.04 -17.15
C PRO A 102 -1.97 26.65 -17.01
N ASP A 103 -2.89 27.60 -17.22
CA ASP A 103 -4.33 27.40 -17.16
C ASP A 103 -4.95 27.11 -18.55
N ASP A 104 -4.12 27.11 -19.61
CA ASP A 104 -4.56 26.74 -20.96
C ASP A 104 -4.99 25.26 -20.98
N CYS A 105 -6.30 25.07 -21.14
CA CYS A 105 -6.92 23.74 -21.23
C CYS A 105 -6.82 23.12 -22.64
N THR A 106 -6.15 23.79 -23.58
CA THR A 106 -5.93 23.28 -24.93
C THR A 106 -5.05 22.04 -24.90
N VAL A 107 -5.56 20.94 -25.44
CA VAL A 107 -4.81 19.69 -25.56
C VAL A 107 -3.64 19.89 -26.54
N PRO A 108 -2.38 19.69 -26.13
CA PRO A 108 -1.23 19.84 -27.03
C PRO A 108 -1.31 18.86 -28.20
N ALA A 109 -0.86 19.29 -29.38
CA ALA A 109 -0.76 18.42 -30.55
C ALA A 109 0.19 17.25 -30.25
N GLY A 110 -0.27 16.00 -30.47
CA GLY A 110 0.49 14.79 -30.16
C GLY A 110 0.34 14.28 -28.72
N ALA A 111 -0.57 14.85 -27.91
CA ALA A 111 -0.89 14.32 -26.58
C ALA A 111 -1.55 12.92 -26.60
N ASP A 112 -2.01 12.47 -27.77
CA ASP A 112 -2.47 11.11 -28.05
C ASP A 112 -1.34 10.10 -28.27
N VAL A 113 -0.09 10.58 -28.43
CA VAL A 113 1.09 9.73 -28.53
C VAL A 113 1.38 9.16 -27.15
N MET A 114 1.20 7.84 -27.00
CA MET A 114 1.42 7.08 -25.76
C MET A 114 2.89 7.15 -25.30
N HIS A 115 3.23 8.20 -24.56
CA HIS A 115 4.42 8.23 -23.72
C HIS A 115 4.05 7.81 -22.29
N SER A 116 4.14 6.50 -22.01
CA SER A 116 4.20 6.04 -20.63
C SER A 116 5.58 6.42 -20.10
N GLY A 117 5.65 7.53 -19.37
CA GLY A 117 6.90 8.05 -18.80
C GLY A 117 7.70 6.97 -18.07
N GLY A 118 8.95 6.79 -18.50
CA GLY A 118 10.00 5.99 -17.87
C GLY A 118 11.32 6.72 -17.99
#